data_AF-W1XP57-F1
#
_entry.id   AF-W1XP57-F1
#
_cell.length_a   1.000
_cell.length_b   1.000
_cell.length_c   1.000
_cell.angle_alpha   90.00
_cell.angle_beta   90.00
_cell.angle_gamma   90.00
#
_symmetry.space_group_name_H-M   'P 1'
#
loop_
_entity.id
_entity.type
_entity.pdbx_description
1 polymer ?
#
loop_
_entity_poly.entity_id
_entity_poly.type
_entity_poly.pdbx_seq_one_letter_code
_entity_poly.pdbx_strand_id
1 'polypeptide(L)'
;LHHNHKYDAPSGTAILTAKLINDAKQAAKVTADEDLTRESLLGARGAKVDDVTIHSVRLPGYVAHQEVLFGGYDETLTIRHDS
;
A
#
# COMPACT_ATOMS: atom_id res chain seq x y z
N LEU A 1 -0.35 9.01 -2.60
CA LEU A 1 0.27 10.34 -2.45
C LEU A 1 -0.81 11.40 -2.55
N HIS A 2 -0.81 12.42 -1.69
CA HIS A 2 -1.80 13.50 -1.70
C HIS A 2 -1.14 14.83 -1.33
N HIS A 3 -1.84 15.95 -1.55
CA HIS A 3 -1.46 17.24 -1.00
C HIS A 3 -1.27 17.17 0.53
N ASN A 4 -0.46 18.10 1.06
CA ASN A 4 -0.15 18.24 2.47
C ASN A 4 -1.31 18.72 3.37
N HIS A 5 -2.48 19.04 2.81
CA HIS A 5 -3.68 19.42 3.58
C HIS A 5 -4.69 18.27 3.75
N LYS A 6 -4.40 17.06 3.25
CA LYS A 6 -5.26 15.90 3.49
C LYS A 6 -5.04 15.38 4.91
N TYR A 7 -6.09 15.42 5.73
CA TYR A 7 -6.05 15.16 7.16
C TYR A 7 -5.77 13.69 7.52
N ASP A 8 -6.40 12.75 6.82
CA ASP A 8 -6.32 11.31 7.08
C ASP A 8 -5.13 10.65 6.39
N ALA A 9 -4.56 9.62 7.01
CA ALA A 9 -3.62 8.68 6.40
C ALA A 9 -3.78 7.27 7.01
N PRO A 10 -3.79 6.19 6.20
CA PRO A 10 -3.87 6.18 4.73
C PRO A 10 -5.20 6.72 4.20
N SER A 11 -5.29 6.99 2.89
CA SER A 11 -6.56 7.45 2.30
C SER A 11 -7.61 6.34 2.30
N GLY A 12 -8.89 6.72 2.33
CA GLY A 12 -9.99 5.75 2.20
C GLY A 12 -9.87 4.83 0.98
N THR A 13 -9.45 5.37 -0.18
CA THR A 13 -9.18 4.57 -1.38
C THR A 13 -8.09 3.53 -1.15
N ALA A 14 -6.98 3.89 -0.47
CA ALA A 14 -5.90 2.95 -0.21
C ALA A 14 -6.34 1.83 0.74
N ILE A 15 -7.15 2.15 1.76
CA ILE A 15 -7.74 1.15 2.67
C ILE A 15 -8.66 0.20 1.90
N LEU A 16 -9.53 0.73 1.03
CA LEU A 16 -10.42 -0.09 0.21
C LEU A 16 -9.62 -1.01 -0.73
N THR A 17 -8.60 -0.47 -1.40
CA THR A 17 -7.72 -1.25 -2.28
C THR A 17 -7.03 -2.38 -1.53
N ALA A 18 -6.50 -2.13 -0.33
CA ALA A 18 -5.88 -3.16 0.51
C ALA A 18 -6.86 -4.30 0.85
N LYS A 19 -8.10 -3.96 1.24
CA LYS A 19 -9.15 -4.96 1.52
C LYS A 19 -9.48 -5.81 0.30
N LEU A 20 -9.67 -5.19 -0.87
CA LEU A 20 -9.95 -5.91 -2.12
C LEU A 20 -8.81 -6.87 -2.51
N ILE A 21 -7.56 -6.45 -2.32
CA ILE A 21 -6.39 -7.32 -2.53
C ILE A 21 -6.43 -8.51 -1.57
N ASN A 22 -6.71 -8.27 -0.28
CA ASN A 22 -6.75 -9.32 0.73
C ASN A 22 -7.90 -10.32 0.46
N ASP A 23 -9.09 -9.84 0.11
CA ASP A 23 -10.23 -10.69 -0.26
C ASP A 23 -9.90 -11.57 -1.47
N ALA A 24 -9.22 -11.01 -2.49
CA ALA A 24 -8.76 -11.77 -3.65
C ALA A 24 -7.72 -12.84 -3.27
N LYS A 25 -6.76 -12.52 -2.40
CA LYS A 25 -5.77 -13.49 -1.88
C LYS A 25 -6.46 -14.64 -1.15
N GLN A 26 -7.44 -14.33 -0.30
CA GLN A 26 -8.21 -15.34 0.44
C GLN A 26 -9.02 -16.23 -0.50
N ALA A 27 -9.72 -15.65 -1.48
CA ALA A 27 -10.49 -16.40 -2.47
C ALA A 27 -9.58 -17.32 -3.30
N ALA A 28 -8.37 -16.87 -3.65
CA ALA A 28 -7.36 -17.65 -4.34
C ALA A 28 -6.61 -18.65 -3.44
N LYS A 29 -6.87 -18.65 -2.12
CA LYS A 29 -6.18 -19.47 -1.10
C LYS A 29 -4.66 -19.29 -1.11
N VAL A 30 -4.20 -18.06 -1.39
CA VAL A 30 -2.77 -17.71 -1.39
C VAL A 30 -2.37 -17.23 -0.01
N THR A 31 -1.31 -17.82 0.54
CA THR A 31 -0.63 -17.33 1.74
C THR A 31 0.54 -16.45 1.34
N ALA A 32 0.75 -15.31 2.02
CA ALA A 32 1.97 -14.56 1.85
C ALA A 32 3.17 -15.36 2.36
N ASP A 33 4.31 -15.15 1.72
CA ASP A 33 5.60 -15.57 2.26
C ASP A 33 5.93 -14.81 3.54
N GLU A 34 6.77 -15.41 4.37
CA GLU A 34 7.22 -14.81 5.62
C GLU A 34 8.09 -13.57 5.35
N ASP A 35 7.68 -12.43 5.89
CA ASP A 35 8.51 -11.21 5.89
C ASP A 35 9.46 -11.24 7.09
N LEU A 36 10.70 -11.66 6.85
CA LEU A 36 11.77 -11.71 7.86
C LEU A 36 12.40 -10.34 8.17
N THR A 37 11.94 -9.27 7.52
CA THR A 37 12.49 -7.93 7.73
C THR A 37 12.09 -7.35 9.09
N ARG A 38 12.90 -6.42 9.61
CA ARG A 38 12.65 -5.74 10.88
C ARG A 38 12.84 -4.24 10.71
N GLU A 39 12.05 -3.46 11.44
CA GLU A 39 12.19 -2.01 11.46
C GLU A 39 13.45 -1.61 12.25
N SER A 40 14.36 -0.88 11.59
CA SER A 40 15.45 -0.18 12.28
C SER A 40 14.99 1.15 12.88
N LEU A 41 13.92 1.73 12.32
CA LEU A 41 13.24 2.93 12.80
C LEU A 41 11.74 2.66 12.81
N LEU A 42 11.09 2.97 13.94
CA LEU A 42 9.65 2.76 14.11
C LEU A 42 8.85 3.41 12.98
N GLY A 43 7.99 2.63 12.33
CA GLY A 43 7.10 3.08 11.27
C GLY A 43 7.74 3.15 9.87
N ALA A 44 9.02 2.77 9.72
CA ALA A 44 9.69 2.76 8.42
C ALA A 44 9.04 1.80 7.40
N ARG A 45 8.38 0.73 7.86
CA ARG A 45 7.67 -0.21 6.99
C ARG A 45 6.24 0.24 6.67
N GLY A 46 5.79 1.39 7.16
CA GLY A 46 4.45 1.90 6.87
C GLY A 46 3.35 1.22 7.70
N ALA A 47 2.10 1.58 7.40
CA ALA A 47 0.94 1.02 8.10
C ALA A 47 0.51 -0.30 7.44
N LYS A 48 -0.09 -1.20 8.22
CA LYS A 48 -0.61 -2.47 7.70
C LYS A 48 -2.15 -2.48 7.78
N VAL A 49 -2.81 -2.83 6.68
CA VAL A 49 -4.24 -3.14 6.62
C VAL A 49 -4.36 -4.58 6.14
N ASP A 50 -4.88 -5.45 7.00
CA ASP A 50 -4.82 -6.90 6.84
C ASP A 50 -3.39 -7.37 6.57
N ASP A 51 -3.13 -7.90 5.37
CA ASP A 51 -1.81 -8.34 4.94
C ASP A 51 -1.14 -7.42 3.91
N VAL A 52 -1.67 -6.20 3.73
CA VAL A 52 -1.16 -5.22 2.77
C VAL A 52 -0.51 -4.06 3.50
N THR A 53 0.74 -3.78 3.10
CA THR A 53 1.51 -2.65 3.61
C THR A 53 1.20 -1.39 2.81
N ILE A 54 0.97 -0.27 3.50
CA ILE A 54 0.56 1.01 2.91
C ILE A 54 1.49 2.13 3.36
N HIS A 55 2.02 2.86 2.38
CA HIS A 55 2.79 4.08 2.59
C HIS A 55 1.99 5.31 2.16
N SER A 56 1.98 6.34 3.00
CA SER A 56 1.25 7.59 2.75
C SER A 56 2.20 8.77 2.64
N VAL A 57 2.36 9.29 1.42
CA VAL A 57 3.13 10.50 1.16
C VAL A 57 2.22 11.73 1.13
N ARG A 58 2.68 12.82 1.76
CA ARG A 58 2.04 14.13 1.79
C ARG A 58 3.07 15.18 1.38
N LEU A 59 2.89 15.79 0.20
CA LEU A 59 3.78 16.87 -0.27
C LEU A 59 2.96 17.97 -0.96
N PRO A 60 3.39 19.24 -0.88
CA PRO A 60 2.80 20.32 -1.68
C PRO A 60 2.86 19.99 -3.18
N GLY A 61 1.80 20.34 -3.92
CA GLY A 61 1.70 20.14 -5.37
C GLY A 61 1.08 18.82 -5.83
N TYR A 62 1.01 17.78 -4.98
CA TYR A 62 0.21 16.60 -5.30
C TYR A 62 -1.29 16.86 -5.18
N VAL A 63 -2.10 16.15 -5.96
CA VAL A 63 -3.56 16.14 -5.80
C VAL A 63 -3.98 14.84 -5.13
N ALA A 64 -4.11 13.77 -5.91
CA ALA A 64 -4.43 12.43 -5.45
C ALA A 64 -3.81 11.40 -6.40
N HIS A 65 -2.91 10.59 -5.88
CA HIS A 65 -2.21 9.56 -6.64
C HIS A 65 -2.18 8.28 -5.82
N GLN A 66 -2.29 7.13 -6.47
CA GLN A 66 -2.14 5.84 -5.83
C GLN A 66 -1.35 4.90 -6.73
N GLU A 67 -0.48 4.12 -6.12
CA GLU A 67 0.32 3.10 -6.77
C GLU A 67 0.21 1.81 -5.96
N VAL A 68 0.00 0.70 -6.65
CA VAL A 68 0.01 -0.65 -6.08
C VAL A 68 1.14 -1.41 -6.74
N LEU A 69 2.05 -1.92 -5.91
CA LEU A 69 3.21 -2.68 -6.35
C LEU A 69 2.99 -4.15 -5.99
N PHE A 70 2.98 -5.01 -6.99
CA PHE A 70 3.00 -6.46 -6.83
C PHE A 70 4.40 -6.96 -7.20
N GLY A 71 5.06 -7.66 -6.27
CA GLY A 71 6.35 -8.30 -6.51
C GLY A 71 6.19 -9.79 -6.78
N GLY A 72 7.01 -10.30 -7.70
CA GLY A 72 7.22 -11.73 -7.96
C GLY A 72 8.73 -12.01 -8.09
N TYR A 73 9.10 -13.28 -8.23
CA TYR A 73 10.49 -13.63 -8.53
C TYR A 73 10.89 -13.02 -9.87
N ASP A 74 11.93 -12.17 -9.86
CA ASP A 74 12.49 -11.47 -11.02
C ASP A 74 11.50 -10.56 -11.79
N GLU A 75 10.34 -10.24 -11.21
CA GLU A 75 9.34 -9.39 -11.86
C GLU A 75 8.59 -8.49 -10.88
N THR A 76 8.04 -7.40 -11.42
CA THR A 76 7.16 -6.49 -10.69
C THR A 76 6.04 -6.02 -11.60
N LEU A 77 4.81 -5.98 -11.09
CA LEU A 77 3.67 -5.31 -11.72
C LEU A 77 3.31 -4.07 -10.91
N THR A 78 3.29 -2.92 -11.57
CA THR A 78 2.86 -1.65 -10.97
C THR A 78 1.56 -1.18 -11.60
N ILE A 79 0.54 -0.93 -10.78
CA ILE A 79 -0.71 -0.30 -11.21
C ILE A 79 -0.77 1.09 -10.58
N ARG A 80 -0.82 2.13 -11.41
CA ARG A 80 -0.77 3.52 -10.98
C ARG A 80 -1.96 4.31 -11.52
N HIS A 81 -2.52 5.15 -10.66
CA HIS A 81 -3.55 6.11 -10.99
C HIS A 81 -3.16 7.49 -10.46
N ASP A 82 -3.11 8.47 -11.36
CA ASP A 82 -2.82 9.87 -11.08
C ASP A 82 -4.06 10.70 -11.44
N SER A 83 -4.57 11.50 -10.49
CA SER A 83 -5.69 12.44 -10.69
C SER A 83 -5.22 13.88 -10.83
#